data_AF-A0A7S2E9C0-F1
#
_entry.id   AF-A0A7S2E9C0-F1
#
_cell.length_a   1.000
_cell.length_b   1.000
_cell.length_c   1.000
_cell.angle_alpha   90.00
_cell.angle_beta   90.00
_cell.angle_gamma   90.00
#
_symmetry.space_group_name_H-M   'P 1'
#
loop_
_entity.id
_entity.type
_entity.pdbx_description
1 polymer ?
#
loop_
_entity_poly.entity_id
_entity_poly.type
_entity_poly.pdbx_seq_one_letter_code
_entity_poly.pdbx_strand_id
1 'polypeptide(L)'
;GDFGGGAADAGEWVEAPEYAARVSLPKGKSGVFFAGSPATVRTVWDTSPLRGRIFPGQVVTHLEVPGVFASGVATGLELTEWLRDFSASEGRVLTVRDADGGGGGGGGG
;
A
#
# COMPACT_ATOMS: atom_id res chain seq x y z
N GLY A 1 14.69 -43.25 0.85
CA GLY A 1 13.86 -42.09 0.43
C GLY A 1 14.59 -40.86 0.87
N ASP A 2 14.79 -39.83 0.05
CA ASP A 2 13.75 -39.10 -0.71
C ASP A 2 12.65 -38.65 0.28
N PHE A 3 12.36 -37.38 0.56
CA PHE A 3 12.24 -36.15 -0.25
C PHE A 3 12.64 -34.96 0.68
N GLY A 4 13.09 -33.77 0.28
CA GLY A 4 13.14 -33.09 -1.00
C GLY A 4 13.32 -31.57 -0.77
N GLY A 5 13.83 -30.89 -1.81
CA GLY A 5 13.64 -29.47 -2.18
C GLY A 5 13.86 -28.38 -1.11
N GLY A 6 14.75 -27.41 -1.27
CA GLY A 6 15.00 -26.65 -2.50
C GLY A 6 13.85 -25.67 -2.78
N ALA A 7 13.81 -24.54 -2.07
CA ALA A 7 13.16 -23.29 -2.49
C ALA A 7 13.64 -22.18 -1.52
N ALA A 8 14.69 -21.47 -1.91
CA ALA A 8 14.58 -20.14 -2.51
C ALA A 8 14.50 -19.06 -1.42
N ASP A 9 15.64 -18.39 -1.29
CA ASP A 9 15.81 -16.99 -0.88
C ASP A 9 14.58 -16.15 -1.26
N ALA A 10 13.59 -16.10 -0.37
CA ALA A 10 12.47 -15.18 -0.46
C ALA A 10 12.77 -14.14 0.60
N GLY A 11 13.25 -12.99 0.14
CA GLY A 11 13.62 -11.85 0.97
C GLY A 11 12.63 -11.65 2.10
N GLU A 12 13.19 -11.42 3.29
CA GLU A 12 12.52 -11.13 4.55
C GLU A 12 11.14 -10.50 4.30
N TRP A 13 10.10 -11.33 4.40
CA TRP A 13 8.73 -10.84 4.38
C TRP A 13 8.59 -10.02 5.66
N VAL A 14 8.80 -8.70 5.55
CA VAL A 14 8.51 -7.79 6.64
C VAL A 14 7.02 -7.93 6.89
N GLU A 15 6.63 -8.73 7.90
CA GLU A 15 5.25 -8.82 8.36
C GLU A 15 4.80 -7.37 8.56
N ALA A 16 3.84 -6.93 7.72
CA ALA A 16 3.29 -5.60 7.90
C ALA A 16 2.80 -5.56 9.34
N PRO A 17 3.20 -4.55 10.14
CA PRO A 17 2.81 -4.51 11.53
C PRO A 17 1.28 -4.66 11.60
N GLU A 18 0.78 -5.36 12.61
CA GLU A 18 -0.62 -5.79 12.76
C GLU A 18 -1.70 -4.68 12.56
N TYR A 19 -1.30 -3.41 12.58
CA TYR A 19 -2.10 -2.21 12.30
C TYR A 19 -1.95 -1.63 10.88
N ALA A 20 -1.27 -2.31 9.96
CA ALA A 20 -1.07 -1.89 8.59
C ALA A 20 -1.83 -2.78 7.61
N ALA A 21 -2.69 -2.17 6.79
CA ALA A 21 -3.46 -2.84 5.75
C ALA A 21 -2.67 -2.91 4.44
N ARG A 22 -2.53 -4.12 3.90
CA ARG A 22 -1.97 -4.36 2.56
C ARG A 22 -3.09 -4.35 1.53
N VAL A 23 -2.96 -3.48 0.53
CA VAL A 23 -3.95 -3.27 -0.51
C VAL A 23 -3.32 -3.50 -1.87
N SER A 24 -3.75 -4.55 -2.55
CA SER A 24 -3.35 -4.83 -3.93
C SER A 24 -3.95 -3.78 -4.87
N LEU A 25 -3.09 -3.16 -5.66
CA LEU A 25 -3.44 -2.15 -6.64
C LEU A 25 -3.64 -2.82 -8.00
N PRO A 26 -4.83 -2.67 -8.63
CA PRO A 26 -5.02 -3.19 -9.98
C PRO A 26 -4.20 -2.37 -10.99
N LYS A 27 -4.02 -2.93 -12.18
CA LYS A 27 -3.39 -2.24 -13.30
C LYS A 27 -4.17 -0.97 -13.66
N GLY A 28 -3.45 0.09 -13.98
CA GLY A 28 -4.00 1.38 -14.38
C GLY A 28 -4.06 2.39 -13.23
N LYS A 29 -5.00 3.33 -13.35
CA LYS A 29 -5.14 4.47 -12.43
C LYS A 29 -5.72 3.98 -11.11
N SER A 30 -4.98 4.17 -10.03
CA SER A 30 -5.46 3.90 -8.67
C SER A 30 -6.62 4.82 -8.30
N GLY A 31 -6.74 6.01 -8.88
CA GLY A 31 -7.80 6.97 -8.54
C GLY A 31 -7.68 7.48 -7.10
N VAL A 32 -6.47 7.51 -6.55
CA VAL A 32 -6.18 7.97 -5.20
C VAL A 32 -5.20 9.11 -5.29
N PHE A 33 -5.46 10.16 -4.51
CA PHE A 33 -4.60 11.32 -4.38
C PHE A 33 -3.93 11.31 -3.02
N PHE A 34 -2.60 11.38 -3.02
CA PHE A 34 -1.77 11.43 -1.82
C PHE A 34 -1.17 12.83 -1.64
N ALA A 35 -1.01 13.26 -0.40
CA ALA A 35 -0.42 14.56 -0.07
C ALA A 35 0.40 14.49 1.22
N GLY A 36 1.22 15.51 1.46
CA GLY A 36 2.05 15.62 2.67
C GLY A 36 3.31 14.76 2.62
N SER A 37 4.06 14.79 3.71
CA SER A 37 5.21 13.93 3.94
C SER A 37 5.21 13.55 5.43
N PRO A 38 4.96 12.27 5.79
CA PRO A 38 4.81 11.11 4.91
C PRO A 38 3.55 11.16 4.01
N ALA A 39 3.60 10.43 2.89
CA ALA A 39 2.48 10.35 1.94
C ALA A 39 1.19 9.90 2.63
N THR A 40 0.20 10.79 2.68
CA THR A 40 -1.09 10.55 3.33
C THR A 40 -2.19 10.56 2.28
N VAL A 41 -3.11 9.59 2.34
CA VAL A 41 -4.30 9.53 1.49
C VAL A 41 -5.14 10.77 1.77
N ARG A 42 -5.29 11.62 0.77
CA ARG A 42 -6.09 12.85 0.88
C ARG A 42 -7.45 12.71 0.23
N THR A 43 -7.53 11.99 -0.88
CA THR A 43 -8.80 11.78 -1.58
C THR A 43 -8.79 10.44 -2.31
N VAL A 44 -9.89 9.71 -2.21
CA VAL A 44 -10.14 8.48 -2.97
C VAL A 44 -11.31 8.76 -3.89
N TRP A 45 -11.10 8.64 -5.19
CA TRP A 45 -12.11 8.95 -6.19
C TRP A 45 -13.18 7.85 -6.22
N ASP A 46 -14.42 8.20 -6.61
CA ASP A 46 -15.50 7.22 -6.70
C ASP A 46 -15.24 6.12 -7.73
N THR A 47 -14.48 6.44 -8.78
CA THR A 47 -14.04 5.50 -9.82
C THR A 47 -12.83 4.67 -9.40
N SER A 48 -12.28 4.90 -8.20
CA SER A 48 -11.13 4.15 -7.70
C SER A 48 -11.55 2.73 -7.32
N PRO A 49 -10.81 1.71 -7.79
CA PRO A 49 -11.01 0.32 -7.34
C PRO A 49 -10.60 0.09 -5.89
N LEU A 50 -9.99 1.09 -5.25
CA LEU A 50 -9.51 1.06 -3.86
C LEU A 50 -10.49 1.71 -2.90
N ARG A 51 -11.60 2.25 -3.43
CA ARG A 51 -12.69 2.80 -2.63
C ARG A 51 -13.24 1.74 -1.69
N GLY A 52 -13.32 2.07 -0.40
CA GLY A 52 -13.72 1.13 0.65
C GLY A 52 -12.61 0.19 1.14
N ARG A 53 -11.42 0.19 0.50
CA ARG A 53 -10.22 -0.51 0.99
C ARG A 53 -9.26 0.43 1.70
N ILE A 54 -9.13 1.64 1.18
CA ILE A 54 -8.38 2.72 1.81
C ILE A 54 -9.29 3.92 2.03
N PHE A 55 -8.93 4.72 3.03
CA PHE A 55 -9.69 5.88 3.46
C PHE A 55 -8.80 7.12 3.56
N PRO A 56 -9.35 8.32 3.25
CA PRO A 56 -8.62 9.56 3.47
C PRO A 56 -8.24 9.70 4.96
N GLY A 57 -7.00 10.13 5.21
CA GLY A 57 -6.39 10.15 6.54
C GLY A 57 -5.37 9.05 6.76
N GLN A 58 -5.39 7.96 6.00
CA GLN A 58 -4.40 6.88 6.13
C GLN A 58 -3.03 7.28 5.57
N VAL A 59 -1.96 6.83 6.22
CA VAL A 59 -0.58 7.09 5.81
C VAL A 59 -0.02 5.89 5.07
N VAL A 60 0.56 6.13 3.90
CA VAL A 60 1.27 5.09 3.15
C VAL A 60 2.65 4.91 3.76
N THR A 61 2.96 3.67 4.11
CA THR A 61 4.25 3.31 4.70
C THR A 61 5.16 2.64 3.68
N HIS A 62 4.59 1.77 2.85
CA HIS A 62 5.35 0.98 1.88
C HIS A 62 4.59 0.90 0.54
N LEU A 63 5.33 0.97 -0.55
CA LEU A 63 4.90 0.62 -1.89
C LEU A 63 5.79 -0.50 -2.40
N GLU A 64 5.17 -1.62 -2.76
CA GLU A 64 5.84 -2.76 -3.37
C GLU A 64 5.32 -2.92 -4.80
N VAL A 65 6.25 -2.97 -5.73
CA VAL A 65 6.02 -3.25 -7.14
C VAL A 65 7.01 -4.36 -7.51
N PRO A 66 6.65 -5.33 -8.38
CA PRO A 66 7.62 -6.33 -8.81
C PRO A 66 8.88 -5.67 -9.40
N GLY A 67 10.00 -5.81 -8.68
CA GLY A 67 11.29 -5.21 -9.01
C GLY A 67 11.60 -3.86 -8.35
N VAL A 68 10.65 -3.22 -7.68
CA VAL A 68 10.84 -1.92 -6.99
C VAL A 68 10.15 -1.93 -5.63
N PHE A 69 10.93 -1.71 -4.57
CA PHE A 69 10.43 -1.57 -3.21
C PHE A 69 10.76 -0.18 -2.68
N ALA A 70 9.76 0.50 -2.12
CA ALA A 70 9.97 1.80 -1.51
C ALA A 70 9.23 1.92 -0.17
N SER A 71 9.92 2.46 0.83
CA SER A 71 9.45 2.52 2.22
C SER A 71 9.73 3.87 2.87
N GLY A 72 8.80 4.35 3.72
CA GLY A 72 9.07 5.29 4.81
C GLY A 72 9.46 6.74 4.48
N VAL A 73 9.69 7.12 3.21
CA VAL A 73 10.20 8.46 2.87
C VAL A 73 9.54 9.13 1.66
N ALA A 74 8.62 8.45 0.96
CA ALA A 74 7.97 9.05 -0.20
C ALA A 74 6.99 10.16 0.22
N THR A 75 7.13 11.34 -0.38
CA THR A 75 6.11 12.39 -0.30
C THR A 75 4.86 11.95 -1.06
N GLY A 76 3.70 12.54 -0.75
CA GLY A 76 2.47 12.25 -1.49
C GLY A 76 2.59 12.53 -3.00
N LEU A 77 3.44 13.50 -3.38
CA LEU A 77 3.75 13.78 -4.78
C LEU A 77 4.56 12.64 -5.40
N GLU A 78 5.70 12.28 -4.80
CA GLU A 78 6.56 11.20 -5.32
C GLU A 78 5.83 9.87 -5.39
N LEU A 79 5.04 9.54 -4.37
CA LEU A 79 4.24 8.32 -4.39
C LEU A 79 3.23 8.32 -5.54
N THR A 80 2.59 9.46 -5.81
CA THR A 80 1.67 9.60 -6.93
C THR A 80 2.39 9.44 -8.27
N GLU A 81 3.61 9.97 -8.39
CA GLU A 81 4.45 9.80 -9.58
C GLU A 81 4.85 8.35 -9.79
N TRP A 82 5.30 7.66 -8.74
CA TRP A 82 5.60 6.22 -8.81
C TRP A 82 4.38 5.39 -9.19
N LEU A 83 3.22 5.64 -8.58
CA LEU A 83 1.99 4.92 -8.93
C LEU A 83 1.57 5.15 -10.39
N ARG A 84 1.89 6.32 -10.95
CA ARG A 84 1.67 6.64 -12.35
C ARG A 84 2.67 5.92 -13.25
N ASP A 85 3.95 5.94 -12.90
CA ASP A 85 5.02 5.29 -13.64
C ASP A 85 4.80 3.77 -13.70
N PHE A 86 4.50 3.17 -12.55
CA PHE A 86 4.17 1.76 -12.42
C PHE A 86 2.69 1.44 -12.74
N SER A 87 1.93 2.36 -13.36
CA SER A 87 0.50 2.10 -13.67
C SER A 87 0.29 0.90 -14.59
N ALA A 88 1.28 0.58 -15.44
CA ALA A 88 1.25 -0.60 -16.31
C ALA A 88 1.68 -1.89 -15.59
N SER A 89 2.29 -1.80 -14.42
CA SER A 89 2.79 -2.94 -13.65
C SER A 89 1.67 -3.62 -12.87
N GLU A 90 1.63 -4.94 -12.94
CA GLU A 90 0.72 -5.80 -12.18
C GLU A 90 1.39 -6.25 -10.88
N GLY A 91 0.61 -6.73 -9.90
CA GLY A 91 1.16 -7.21 -8.62
C GLY A 91 1.64 -6.10 -7.68
N ARG A 92 1.19 -4.86 -7.89
CA ARG A 92 1.51 -3.73 -7.01
C ARG A 92 0.77 -3.85 -5.68
N VAL A 93 1.47 -3.68 -4.57
CA VAL A 93 0.90 -3.74 -3.22
C VAL A 93 1.24 -2.46 -2.48
N LEU A 94 0.21 -1.78 -1.98
CA LEU A 94 0.35 -0.60 -1.14
C LEU A 94 0.11 -1.00 0.31
N THR A 95 1.02 -0.64 1.21
CA THR A 95 0.82 -0.83 2.64
C THR A 95 0.49 0.51 3.28
N VAL A 96 -0.72 0.61 3.80
CA VAL A 96 -1.23 1.80 4.49
C VAL A 96 -1.42 1.50 5.96
N ARG A 97 -1.23 2.51 6.80
CA ARG A 97 -1.58 2.47 8.21
C ARG A 97 -2.51 3.62 8.52
N ASP A 98 -3.26 3.51 9.60
CA ASP A 98 -3.96 4.67 10.11
C ASP A 98 -2.96 5.71 10.64
N ALA A 99 -3.19 7.01 10.37
CA ALA A 99 -2.32 8.08 10.88
C ALA A 99 -2.44 8.20 12.40
N ASP A 100 -3.62 7.86 12.90
CA ASP A 100 -3.93 7.83 14.31
C ASP A 100 -3.65 6.41 14.80
N GLY A 101 -2.79 6.23 15.80
CA GLY A 101 -2.63 4.93 16.47
C GLY A 101 -3.90 4.43 17.19
N GLY A 102 -5.06 5.00 16.89
CA GLY A 102 -6.37 4.62 17.40
C GLY A 102 -6.87 3.38 16.68
N GLY A 103 -6.63 2.22 17.30
CA GLY A 103 -7.38 1.01 17.00
C GLY A 103 -8.87 1.34 16.87
N GLY A 104 -9.50 0.80 15.83
CA GLY A 104 -10.93 0.95 15.55
C GLY A 104 -11.76 0.63 16.79
N GLY A 105 -12.07 1.66 17.56
CA GLY A 105 -13.00 1.61 18.67
C GLY A 105 -14.39 1.93 18.14
N GLY A 106 -15.24 0.91 18.08
CA GLY A 106 -16.68 1.09 18.19
C GLY A 106 -17.45 1.16 16.87
N GLY A 107 -17.70 -0.02 16.30
CA GLY A 107 -19.02 -0.26 15.72
C GLY A 107 -20.07 -0.24 16.84
N GLY A 108 -21.26 0.30 16.54
CA GLY A 108 -22.45 0.13 17.38
C GLY A 108 -23.25 1.41 17.55
N GLY A 109 -24.43 1.45 16.92
CA GLY A 109 -25.47 2.47 17.11
C GLY A 109 -26.38 2.58 15.91
#